data_AF-A0A7C4LMD1-F1
#
_entry.id   AF-A0A7C4LMD1-F1
#
_cell.length_a   1.000
_cell.length_b   1.000
_cell.length_c   1.000
_cell.angle_alpha   90.00
_cell.angle_beta   90.00
_cell.angle_gamma   90.00
#
_symmetry.space_group_name_H-M   'P 1'
#
loop_
_entity.id
_entity.type
_entity.pdbx_description
1 polymer ?
#
loop_
_entity_poly.entity_id
_entity_poly.type
_entity_poly.pdbx_seq_one_letter_code
_entity_poly.pdbx_strand_id
1 'polypeptide(L)'
;MKSIIYPYPTLRGGIELKVTEVRADGNCVSLEPPYASESAIDVQQLIGNQWKELTIDFDVRSQPQGLQSFEKEHGHVTLTVVASCRPTNVRQSAAPTRSKLDHAVWSGRMAIQRQSFREKIRLRAIATGQHGGVANRPIGFSNEITLHLDPTNSFRVAGALPVVWCDFQSSEAPPLAKQFQDAPYVVNLEKPLPEILLNAAFEGLEPLLRDSKDRTKIEQALHDSTRMSIARSVWMTLLGTAMSGIRCDDPDEDPEWPDSDWQAEILKRILPEIDPTRSDSELLRLAASEWRQYPGSATFLSRAEAVIGDLIQANKSLRKTIQTLNREGIVA
;
A
#
# COMPACT_ATOMS: atom_id res chain seq x y z
N MET A 1 12.55 13.25 7.99
CA MET A 1 11.74 13.24 9.23
C MET A 1 12.05 14.49 10.04
N LYS A 2 11.06 15.34 10.38
CA LYS A 2 11.24 16.39 11.39
C LYS A 2 11.42 15.74 12.76
N SER A 3 12.56 15.95 13.41
CA SER A 3 12.78 15.54 14.80
C SER A 3 11.87 16.40 15.70
N ILE A 4 10.84 15.80 16.28
CA ILE A 4 10.01 16.46 17.29
C ILE A 4 10.80 16.41 18.60
N ILE A 5 11.28 17.56 19.05
CA ILE A 5 12.01 17.69 20.32
C ILE A 5 10.98 17.89 21.43
N TYR A 6 10.94 16.96 22.38
CA TYR A 6 10.14 17.10 23.60
C TYR A 6 11.02 17.67 24.72
N PRO A 7 10.54 18.61 25.53
CA PRO A 7 11.29 19.17 26.67
C PRO A 7 11.29 18.22 27.89
N TYR A 8 11.01 16.93 27.69
CA TYR A 8 10.93 15.92 28.74
C TYR A 8 11.28 14.53 28.17
N PRO A 9 11.67 13.57 29.03
CA PRO A 9 12.03 12.21 28.61
C PRO A 9 10.89 11.50 27.87
N THR A 10 11.25 10.80 26.79
CA THR A 10 10.33 9.98 25.99
C THR A 10 10.71 8.50 26.06
N LEU A 11 9.76 7.64 25.76
CA LEU A 11 9.92 6.20 25.78
C LEU A 11 10.87 5.76 24.66
N ARG A 12 12.05 5.27 25.03
CA ARG A 12 13.06 4.77 24.09
C ARG A 12 12.60 3.47 23.43
N GLY A 13 12.88 3.32 22.14
CA GLY A 13 12.50 2.12 21.38
C GLY A 13 11.10 2.17 20.76
N GLY A 14 10.30 3.19 21.08
CA GLY A 14 8.96 3.38 20.52
C GLY A 14 7.94 2.35 21.01
N ILE A 15 6.77 2.40 20.38
CA ILE A 15 5.71 1.42 20.55
C ILE A 15 5.21 1.01 19.16
N GLU A 16 4.72 -0.21 19.04
CA GLU A 16 4.22 -0.79 17.80
C GLU A 16 2.75 -1.16 18.00
N LEU A 17 1.89 -0.73 17.09
CA LEU A 17 0.48 -1.09 17.03
C LEU A 17 0.28 -2.13 15.93
N LYS A 18 -0.46 -3.19 16.24
CA LYS A 18 -0.87 -4.23 15.30
C LYS A 18 -2.36 -4.52 15.44
N VAL A 19 -3.08 -4.56 14.34
CA VAL A 19 -4.45 -5.11 14.30
C VAL A 19 -4.35 -6.63 14.23
N THR A 20 -5.03 -7.32 15.13
CA THR A 20 -5.00 -8.79 15.24
C THR A 20 -6.22 -9.44 14.63
N GLU A 21 -7.38 -8.77 14.72
CA GLU A 21 -8.66 -9.28 14.22
C GLU A 21 -9.56 -8.11 13.82
N VAL A 22 -10.34 -8.30 12.77
CA VAL A 22 -11.42 -7.39 12.38
C VAL A 22 -12.71 -8.18 12.23
N ARG A 23 -13.80 -7.62 12.76
CA ARG A 23 -15.15 -8.19 12.72
C ARG A 23 -16.14 -7.19 12.17
N ALA A 24 -16.96 -7.61 11.22
CA ALA A 24 -18.04 -6.81 10.64
C ALA A 24 -19.38 -7.36 11.10
N ASP A 25 -20.15 -6.55 11.83
CA ASP A 25 -21.45 -6.97 12.40
C ASP A 25 -21.35 -8.32 13.16
N GLY A 26 -20.23 -8.52 13.87
CA GLY A 26 -19.93 -9.74 14.63
C GLY A 26 -19.21 -10.85 13.85
N ASN A 27 -19.15 -10.79 12.52
CA ASN A 27 -18.51 -11.82 11.69
C ASN A 27 -17.02 -11.54 11.49
N CYS A 28 -16.16 -12.52 11.78
CA CYS A 28 -14.72 -12.42 11.60
C CYS A 28 -14.35 -12.28 10.11
N VAL A 29 -13.38 -11.41 9.84
CA VAL A 29 -12.89 -11.11 8.49
C VAL A 29 -11.44 -11.57 8.39
N SER A 30 -11.11 -12.27 7.31
CA SER A 30 -9.73 -12.68 7.06
C SER A 30 -8.86 -11.47 6.71
N LEU A 31 -7.78 -11.27 7.45
CA LEU A 31 -6.79 -10.22 7.22
C LEU A 31 -5.61 -10.71 6.37
N GLU A 32 -5.90 -11.50 5.34
CA GLU A 32 -4.90 -11.98 4.40
C GLU A 32 -4.60 -10.94 3.32
N PRO A 33 -3.37 -10.91 2.79
CA PRO A 33 -3.06 -10.16 1.58
C PRO A 33 -4.02 -10.55 0.43
N PRO A 34 -4.40 -9.60 -0.45
CA PRO A 34 -3.91 -8.23 -0.57
C PRO A 34 -4.63 -7.21 0.34
N TYR A 35 -5.68 -7.62 1.03
CA TYR A 35 -6.63 -6.71 1.67
C TYR A 35 -6.13 -6.13 3.01
N ALA A 36 -5.10 -6.74 3.58
CA ALA A 36 -4.44 -6.25 4.78
C ALA A 36 -2.91 -6.32 4.63
N SER A 37 -2.26 -5.28 5.17
CA SER A 37 -0.82 -5.14 5.31
C SER A 37 -0.51 -4.61 6.71
N GLU A 38 0.77 -4.52 7.07
CA GLU A 38 1.19 -3.99 8.38
C GLU A 38 0.76 -2.54 8.65
N SER A 39 0.45 -1.76 7.60
CA SER A 39 0.13 -0.33 7.71
C SER A 39 -1.24 0.07 7.16
N ALA A 40 -1.96 -0.86 6.53
CA ALA A 40 -3.25 -0.57 5.91
C ALA A 40 -4.14 -1.81 5.79
N ILE A 41 -5.45 -1.61 5.93
CA ILE A 41 -6.49 -2.62 5.73
C ILE A 41 -7.59 -2.00 4.87
N ASP A 42 -7.93 -2.65 3.76
CA ASP A 42 -9.04 -2.25 2.88
C ASP A 42 -10.34 -2.92 3.35
N VAL A 43 -11.04 -2.23 4.26
CA VAL A 43 -12.31 -2.72 4.81
C VAL A 43 -13.38 -2.74 3.72
N GLN A 44 -13.36 -1.80 2.78
CA GLN A 44 -14.32 -1.79 1.67
C GLN A 44 -14.19 -3.07 0.83
N GLN A 45 -12.97 -3.48 0.47
CA GLN A 45 -12.81 -4.69 -0.35
C GLN A 45 -13.11 -5.96 0.45
N LEU A 46 -12.83 -5.97 1.75
CA LEU A 46 -13.05 -7.12 2.61
C LEU A 46 -14.53 -7.44 2.84
N ILE A 47 -15.35 -6.41 3.09
CA ILE A 47 -16.73 -6.59 3.58
C ILE A 47 -17.75 -5.67 2.90
N GLY A 48 -17.33 -4.88 1.90
CA GLY A 48 -18.19 -3.91 1.23
C GLY A 48 -18.60 -2.75 2.13
N ASN A 49 -19.71 -2.10 1.76
CA ASN A 49 -20.21 -0.90 2.42
C ASN A 49 -21.47 -1.11 3.29
N GLN A 50 -21.98 -2.34 3.37
CA GLN A 50 -23.28 -2.61 4.00
C GLN A 50 -23.22 -2.92 5.51
N TRP A 51 -22.03 -2.91 6.10
CA TRP A 51 -21.87 -3.17 7.53
C TRP A 51 -22.32 -1.98 8.39
N LYS A 52 -22.75 -2.25 9.63
CA LYS A 52 -23.18 -1.21 10.59
C LYS A 52 -22.11 -0.92 11.62
N GLU A 53 -21.47 -1.98 12.13
CA GLU A 53 -20.41 -1.90 13.13
C GLU A 53 -19.17 -2.68 12.68
N LEU A 54 -18.01 -2.08 12.87
CA LEU A 54 -16.72 -2.75 12.71
C LEU A 54 -16.04 -2.84 14.08
N THR A 55 -15.78 -4.06 14.55
CA THR A 55 -14.99 -4.32 15.75
C THR A 55 -13.56 -4.64 15.35
N ILE A 56 -12.60 -3.93 15.96
CA ILE A 56 -11.17 -4.05 15.71
C ILE A 56 -10.51 -4.49 17.00
N ASP A 57 -9.89 -5.66 17.00
CA ASP A 57 -9.02 -6.12 18.07
C ASP A 57 -7.56 -5.82 17.70
N PHE A 58 -6.79 -5.36 18.67
CA PHE A 58 -5.44 -4.89 18.44
C PHE A 58 -4.52 -5.16 19.63
N ASP A 59 -3.24 -5.29 19.31
CA ASP A 59 -2.13 -5.35 20.26
C ASP A 59 -1.25 -4.12 20.11
N VAL A 60 -0.73 -3.64 21.24
CA VAL A 60 0.35 -2.64 21.29
C VAL A 60 1.53 -3.23 22.03
N ARG A 61 2.72 -3.09 21.47
CA ARG A 61 3.97 -3.61 22.05
C ARG A 61 4.99 -2.50 22.26
N SER A 62 5.75 -2.58 23.34
CA SER A 62 6.90 -1.71 23.59
C SER A 62 8.19 -2.52 23.72
N GLN A 63 9.35 -1.87 23.64
CA GLN A 63 10.62 -2.50 23.95
C GLN A 63 10.75 -2.67 25.48
N PRO A 64 10.90 -3.91 26.00
CA PRO A 64 10.87 -4.17 27.45
C PRO A 64 11.89 -3.34 28.25
N GLN A 65 13.12 -3.21 27.74
CA GLN A 65 14.18 -2.46 28.42
C GLN A 65 13.88 -0.95 28.50
N GLY A 66 13.37 -0.38 27.40
CA GLY A 66 13.00 1.04 27.35
C GLY A 66 11.84 1.36 28.29
N LEU A 67 10.83 0.49 28.32
CA LEU A 67 9.68 0.60 29.21
C LEU A 67 10.07 0.50 30.69
N GLN A 68 10.82 -0.53 31.08
CA GLN A 68 11.26 -0.72 32.46
C GLN A 68 12.10 0.46 32.96
N SER A 69 13.02 0.94 32.10
CA SER A 69 13.86 2.09 32.45
C SER A 69 13.03 3.35 32.67
N PHE A 70 12.06 3.61 31.79
CA PHE A 70 11.17 4.75 31.91
C PHE A 70 10.30 4.65 33.17
N GLU A 71 9.67 3.49 33.41
CA GLU A 71 8.75 3.32 34.55
C GLU A 71 9.46 3.41 35.91
N LYS A 72 10.72 2.98 35.98
CA LYS A 72 11.54 3.11 37.19
C LYS A 72 11.78 4.56 37.59
N GLU A 73 11.93 5.46 36.61
CA GLU A 73 12.28 6.86 36.84
C GLU A 73 11.06 7.80 36.86
N HIS A 74 10.01 7.44 36.13
CA HIS A 74 8.90 8.34 35.81
C HIS A 74 7.51 7.77 36.14
N GLY A 75 7.44 6.57 36.70
CA GLY A 75 6.19 5.91 37.05
C GLY A 75 5.49 5.24 35.87
N HIS A 76 4.28 4.74 36.11
CA HIS A 76 3.59 3.85 35.17
C HIS A 76 3.27 4.50 33.82
N VAL A 77 3.45 3.71 32.76
CA VAL A 77 3.02 4.07 31.40
C VAL A 77 1.61 3.56 31.13
N THR A 78 0.77 4.45 30.60
CA THR A 78 -0.56 4.12 30.09
C THR A 78 -0.59 4.27 28.58
N LEU A 79 -1.47 3.50 27.93
CA LEU A 79 -1.67 3.57 26.49
C LEU A 79 -3.11 3.97 26.18
N THR A 80 -3.28 4.76 25.14
CA THR A 80 -4.58 5.01 24.51
C THR A 80 -4.44 4.75 23.01
N VAL A 81 -5.30 3.92 22.44
CA VAL A 81 -5.42 3.77 20.98
C VAL A 81 -6.53 4.69 20.48
N VAL A 82 -6.22 5.50 19.48
CA VAL A 82 -7.14 6.48 18.91
C VAL A 82 -7.38 6.17 17.45
N ALA A 83 -8.65 5.98 17.09
CA ALA A 83 -9.16 6.08 15.74
C ALA A 83 -9.48 7.55 15.44
N SER A 84 -8.96 8.07 14.34
CA SER A 84 -9.27 9.41 13.87
C SER A 84 -9.74 9.40 12.42
N CYS A 85 -10.77 10.18 12.14
CA CYS A 85 -11.34 10.33 10.81
C CYS A 85 -11.44 11.81 10.49
N ARG A 86 -10.65 12.24 9.50
CA ARG A 86 -10.58 13.64 9.11
C ARG A 86 -11.88 14.11 8.43
N PRO A 87 -12.49 13.35 7.49
CA PRO A 87 -13.70 13.81 6.81
C PRO A 87 -14.88 14.10 7.74
N THR A 88 -15.10 13.26 8.76
CA THR A 88 -16.18 13.46 9.74
C THR A 88 -15.75 14.20 11.00
N ASN A 89 -14.45 14.51 11.13
CA ASN A 89 -13.81 15.04 12.34
C ASN A 89 -14.09 14.20 13.61
N VAL A 90 -14.44 12.92 13.45
CA VAL A 90 -14.71 12.00 14.57
C VAL A 90 -13.40 11.42 15.09
N ARG A 91 -13.30 11.32 16.41
CA ARG A 91 -12.25 10.58 17.11
C ARG A 91 -12.88 9.62 18.09
N GLN A 92 -12.35 8.41 18.12
CA GLN A 92 -12.76 7.39 19.06
C GLN A 92 -11.53 6.78 19.70
N SER A 93 -11.58 6.57 21.02
CA SER A 93 -10.45 6.04 21.78
C SER A 93 -10.83 4.76 22.50
N ALA A 94 -9.84 3.88 22.65
CA ALA A 94 -9.91 2.69 23.48
C ALA A 94 -8.67 2.64 24.39
N ALA A 95 -8.89 2.28 25.66
CA ALA A 95 -7.83 2.05 26.63
C ALA A 95 -7.50 0.56 26.65
N PRO A 96 -6.40 0.10 26.01
CA PRO A 96 -6.03 -1.29 26.04
C PRO A 96 -5.59 -1.74 27.43
N THR A 97 -5.84 -3.01 27.73
CA THR A 97 -5.47 -3.62 29.00
C THR A 97 -4.05 -4.17 28.90
N ARG A 98 -3.22 -3.84 29.89
CA ARG A 98 -1.85 -4.36 29.98
C ARG A 98 -1.87 -5.85 30.29
N SER A 99 -1.06 -6.63 29.59
CA SER A 99 -0.94 -8.06 29.83
C SER A 99 -0.31 -8.34 31.20
N LYS A 100 -0.83 -9.36 31.88
CA LYS A 100 -0.28 -9.87 33.15
C LYS A 100 0.93 -10.79 32.94
N LEU A 101 1.07 -11.36 31.75
CA LEU A 101 2.14 -12.30 31.39
C LEU A 101 3.33 -11.59 30.75
N ASP A 102 3.06 -10.54 29.98
CA ASP A 102 4.08 -9.71 29.34
C ASP A 102 3.75 -8.23 29.56
N HIS A 103 4.46 -7.60 30.49
CA HIS A 103 4.25 -6.20 30.84
C HIS A 103 4.60 -5.23 29.70
N ALA A 104 5.23 -5.68 28.61
CA ALA A 104 5.50 -4.86 27.43
C ALA A 104 4.40 -4.96 26.37
N VAL A 105 3.32 -5.70 26.63
CA VAL A 105 2.20 -5.90 25.70
C VAL A 105 0.89 -5.41 26.31
N TRP A 106 0.07 -4.77 25.47
CA TRP A 106 -1.30 -4.38 25.79
C TRP A 106 -2.22 -4.84 24.68
N SER A 107 -3.42 -5.29 25.04
CA SER A 107 -4.43 -5.74 24.07
C SER A 107 -5.73 -4.97 24.30
N GLY A 108 -6.44 -4.68 23.22
CA GLY A 108 -7.66 -3.90 23.28
C GLY A 108 -8.61 -4.18 22.13
N ARG A 109 -9.81 -3.62 22.28
CA ARG A 109 -10.89 -3.69 21.29
C ARG A 109 -11.49 -2.31 21.10
N MET A 110 -11.84 -1.98 19.86
CA MET A 110 -12.57 -0.77 19.50
C MET A 110 -13.70 -1.11 18.54
N ALA A 111 -14.92 -0.62 18.81
CA ALA A 111 -16.07 -0.79 17.93
C ALA A 111 -16.42 0.54 17.27
N ILE A 112 -16.31 0.64 15.95
CA ILE A 112 -16.64 1.85 15.19
C ILE A 112 -17.97 1.68 14.48
N GLN A 113 -18.77 2.75 14.43
CA GLN A 113 -20.07 2.75 13.75
C GLN A 113 -19.92 3.31 12.34
N ARG A 114 -20.41 2.59 11.32
CA ARG A 114 -20.31 2.97 9.90
C ARG A 114 -20.75 4.40 9.64
N GLN A 115 -21.82 4.83 10.29
CA GLN A 115 -22.41 6.16 10.13
C GLN A 115 -21.51 7.31 10.64
N SER A 116 -20.59 7.02 11.56
CA SER A 116 -19.72 8.04 12.19
C SER A 116 -18.41 8.26 11.43
N PHE A 117 -18.08 7.38 10.49
CA PHE A 117 -16.79 7.31 9.83
C PHE A 117 -16.92 7.24 8.31
N ARG A 118 -16.06 7.98 7.60
CA ARG A 118 -16.01 8.05 6.14
C ARG A 118 -14.58 7.99 5.64
N GLU A 119 -14.41 7.54 4.40
CA GLU A 119 -13.17 7.34 3.64
C GLU A 119 -12.15 6.44 4.32
N LYS A 120 -11.49 6.97 5.35
CA LYS A 120 -10.44 6.28 6.07
C LYS A 120 -10.40 6.65 7.54
N ILE A 121 -9.99 5.67 8.33
CA ILE A 121 -9.66 5.82 9.74
C ILE A 121 -8.18 5.60 9.91
N ARG A 122 -7.55 6.48 10.69
CA ARG A 122 -6.16 6.30 11.13
C ARG A 122 -6.16 5.84 12.58
N LEU A 123 -5.62 4.65 12.81
CA LEU A 123 -5.38 4.09 14.13
C LEU A 123 -3.95 4.39 14.57
N ARG A 124 -3.80 4.88 15.80
CA ARG A 124 -2.49 5.09 16.41
C ARG A 124 -2.57 4.90 17.93
N ALA A 125 -1.56 4.26 18.51
CA ALA A 125 -1.38 4.21 19.94
C ALA A 125 -0.55 5.41 20.42
N ILE A 126 -0.94 5.97 21.57
CA ILE A 126 -0.26 7.05 22.26
C ILE A 126 0.13 6.53 23.64
N ALA A 127 1.43 6.50 23.91
CA ALA A 127 1.96 6.25 25.25
C ALA A 127 1.95 7.55 26.04
N THR A 128 1.40 7.48 27.23
CA THR A 128 1.38 8.58 28.19
C THR A 128 2.05 8.17 29.49
N GLY A 129 2.79 9.10 30.09
CA GLY A 129 3.46 8.92 31.36
C GLY A 129 3.41 10.18 32.21
N GLN A 130 4.03 10.10 33.39
CA GLN A 130 4.17 11.23 34.30
C GLN A 130 5.58 11.82 34.18
N HIS A 131 5.69 13.15 34.17
CA HIS A 131 6.98 13.81 34.29
C HIS A 131 6.84 15.14 35.03
N GLY A 132 7.72 15.38 36.01
CA GLY A 132 7.72 16.60 36.82
C GLY A 132 6.38 16.85 37.53
N GLY A 133 5.74 15.80 38.05
CA GLY A 133 4.43 15.89 38.71
C GLY A 133 3.22 16.02 37.78
N VAL A 134 3.43 16.21 36.47
CA VAL A 134 2.34 16.32 35.49
C VAL A 134 2.04 14.95 34.87
N ALA A 135 0.82 14.45 35.09
CA ALA A 135 0.34 13.18 34.54
C ALA A 135 -0.06 13.31 33.05
N ASN A 136 -0.22 12.16 32.38
CA ASN A 136 -0.75 12.02 31.03
C ASN A 136 0.01 12.77 29.92
N ARG A 137 1.33 12.98 30.08
CA ARG A 137 2.16 13.56 29.02
C ARG A 137 2.42 12.52 27.93
N PRO A 138 2.28 12.86 26.63
CA PRO A 138 2.62 11.94 25.55
C PRO A 138 4.12 11.72 25.51
N ILE A 139 4.55 10.47 25.71
CA ILE A 139 5.95 10.04 25.80
C ILE A 139 6.36 9.14 24.62
N GLY A 140 5.40 8.75 23.77
CA GLY A 140 5.68 7.89 22.62
C GLY A 140 4.43 7.70 21.76
N PHE A 141 4.66 7.33 20.51
CA PHE A 141 3.60 7.08 19.56
C PHE A 141 3.93 5.85 18.72
N SER A 142 2.91 5.12 18.27
CA SER A 142 3.10 4.00 17.37
C SER A 142 3.21 4.40 15.90
N ASN A 143 3.54 3.41 15.07
CA ASN A 143 3.14 3.37 13.67
C ASN A 143 1.63 3.63 13.53
N GLU A 144 1.24 4.15 12.38
CA GLU A 144 -0.16 4.40 12.02
C GLU A 144 -0.67 3.26 11.14
N ILE A 145 -1.86 2.74 11.45
CA ILE A 145 -2.58 1.79 10.58
C ILE A 145 -3.78 2.51 9.98
N THR A 146 -3.93 2.44 8.66
CA THR A 146 -5.06 3.03 7.95
C THR A 146 -6.12 1.98 7.61
N LEU A 147 -7.35 2.16 8.08
CA LEU A 147 -8.51 1.40 7.64
C LEU A 147 -9.21 2.18 6.53
N HIS A 148 -9.35 1.63 5.34
CA HIS A 148 -10.09 2.24 4.23
C HIS A 148 -11.53 1.74 4.22
N LEU A 149 -12.50 2.63 4.41
CA LEU A 149 -13.92 2.30 4.62
C LEU A 149 -14.80 2.54 3.40
N ASP A 150 -14.40 3.48 2.54
CA ASP A 150 -15.05 3.78 1.28
C ASP A 150 -14.09 3.42 0.14
N PRO A 151 -14.57 3.27 -1.11
CA PRO A 151 -13.74 2.97 -2.25
C PRO A 151 -12.52 3.88 -2.30
N THR A 152 -11.35 3.26 -2.23
CA THR A 152 -10.11 3.97 -1.99
C THR A 152 -9.62 4.64 -3.26
N ASN A 153 -9.85 5.95 -3.43
CA ASN A 153 -9.14 6.74 -4.47
C ASN A 153 -7.64 6.89 -4.19
N SER A 154 -7.13 6.44 -3.04
CA SER A 154 -5.68 6.41 -2.78
C SER A 154 -5.08 5.11 -3.30
N PHE A 155 -4.56 5.18 -4.52
CA PHE A 155 -3.67 4.21 -5.15
C PHE A 155 -2.40 4.04 -4.28
N ARG A 156 -2.45 3.17 -3.27
CA ARG A 156 -1.23 2.75 -2.58
C ARG A 156 -0.56 1.73 -3.47
N VAL A 157 0.60 2.09 -4.01
CA VAL A 157 1.44 1.11 -4.66
C VAL A 157 2.02 0.17 -3.60
N ALA A 158 1.22 -0.77 -3.16
CA ALA A 158 1.64 -1.99 -2.50
C ALA A 158 0.41 -2.90 -2.55
N GLY A 159 0.25 -3.59 -3.69
CA GLY A 159 -0.76 -4.64 -3.84
C GLY A 159 -1.94 -4.28 -4.73
N ALA A 160 -1.67 -4.31 -6.05
CA ALA A 160 -2.64 -4.45 -7.15
C ALA A 160 -3.57 -3.26 -7.44
N LEU A 161 -3.38 -2.69 -8.64
CA LEU A 161 -4.47 -2.05 -9.38
C LEU A 161 -5.71 -2.96 -9.37
N PRO A 162 -6.93 -2.41 -9.36
CA PRO A 162 -8.13 -3.20 -9.61
C PRO A 162 -7.94 -4.08 -10.84
N VAL A 163 -8.11 -5.39 -10.68
CA VAL A 163 -8.06 -6.37 -11.76
C VAL A 163 -9.46 -6.92 -11.98
N VAL A 164 -9.98 -6.76 -13.19
CA VAL A 164 -11.34 -7.19 -13.55
C VAL A 164 -11.25 -8.18 -14.69
N TRP A 165 -11.79 -9.38 -14.48
CA TRP A 165 -12.00 -10.35 -15.54
C TRP A 165 -13.28 -10.00 -16.30
N CYS A 166 -13.20 -9.87 -17.62
CA CYS A 166 -14.37 -9.75 -18.47
C CYS A 166 -14.10 -10.35 -19.84
N ASP A 167 -15.13 -10.88 -20.48
CA ASP A 167 -15.08 -11.30 -21.88
C ASP A 167 -15.08 -10.07 -22.78
N PHE A 168 -13.99 -9.84 -23.52
CA PHE A 168 -13.86 -8.65 -24.38
C PHE A 168 -14.76 -8.70 -25.63
N GLN A 169 -15.25 -9.88 -25.99
CA GLN A 169 -16.16 -10.11 -27.12
C GLN A 169 -17.63 -9.91 -26.72
N SER A 170 -17.93 -9.89 -25.41
CA SER A 170 -19.28 -9.66 -24.90
C SER A 170 -19.80 -8.25 -25.27
N SER A 171 -21.10 -8.17 -25.59
CA SER A 171 -21.78 -6.89 -25.84
C SER A 171 -21.76 -5.96 -24.62
N GLU A 172 -21.69 -6.54 -23.41
CA GLU A 172 -21.64 -5.85 -22.12
C GLU A 172 -20.22 -5.40 -21.72
N ALA A 173 -19.20 -5.76 -22.51
CA ALA A 173 -17.83 -5.42 -22.19
C ALA A 173 -17.57 -3.90 -22.24
N PRO A 174 -16.62 -3.38 -21.42
CA PRO A 174 -16.21 -1.97 -21.47
C PRO A 174 -15.80 -1.53 -22.88
N PRO A 175 -16.07 -0.26 -23.28
CA PRO A 175 -15.76 0.22 -24.63
C PRO A 175 -14.31 -0.02 -25.07
N LEU A 176 -13.35 0.20 -24.17
CA LEU A 176 -11.92 -0.04 -24.44
C LEU A 176 -11.63 -1.52 -24.70
N ALA A 177 -12.19 -2.43 -23.91
CA ALA A 177 -12.02 -3.88 -24.10
C ALA A 177 -12.53 -4.34 -25.48
N LYS A 178 -13.69 -3.81 -25.91
CA LYS A 178 -14.28 -4.13 -27.22
C LYS A 178 -13.46 -3.69 -28.42
N GLN A 179 -12.55 -2.73 -28.26
CA GLN A 179 -11.62 -2.32 -29.32
C GLN A 179 -10.46 -3.30 -29.50
N PHE A 180 -10.17 -4.12 -28.48
CA PHE A 180 -9.01 -5.01 -28.42
C PHE A 180 -9.42 -6.44 -28.08
N GLN A 181 -10.40 -7.00 -28.79
CA GLN A 181 -11.05 -8.28 -28.46
C GLN A 181 -10.09 -9.48 -28.37
N ASP A 182 -8.98 -9.45 -29.11
CA ASP A 182 -7.96 -10.49 -29.12
C ASP A 182 -6.81 -10.25 -28.12
N ALA A 183 -6.80 -9.11 -27.44
CA ALA A 183 -5.77 -8.80 -26.46
C ALA A 183 -6.01 -9.60 -25.16
N PRO A 184 -4.94 -10.10 -24.50
CA PRO A 184 -5.07 -10.81 -23.23
C PRO A 184 -5.46 -9.86 -22.09
N TYR A 185 -5.11 -8.58 -22.19
CA TYR A 185 -5.49 -7.55 -21.23
C TYR A 185 -5.43 -6.17 -21.85
N VAL A 186 -6.11 -5.21 -21.22
CA VAL A 186 -5.94 -3.77 -21.48
C VAL A 186 -5.86 -3.03 -20.15
N VAL A 187 -5.17 -1.89 -20.14
CA VAL A 187 -5.12 -1.00 -18.97
C VAL A 187 -6.05 0.17 -19.24
N ASN A 188 -7.12 0.29 -18.44
CA ASN A 188 -8.04 1.40 -18.54
C ASN A 188 -7.58 2.53 -17.60
N LEU A 189 -7.18 3.65 -18.21
CA LEU A 189 -6.67 4.85 -17.53
C LEU A 189 -7.69 5.99 -17.48
N GLU A 190 -8.89 5.80 -18.07
CA GLU A 190 -9.93 6.84 -18.14
C GLU A 190 -10.69 7.00 -16.81
N LYS A 191 -10.58 6.01 -15.93
CA LYS A 191 -11.17 6.06 -14.60
C LYS A 191 -10.29 6.86 -13.64
N PRO A 192 -10.86 7.44 -12.56
CA PRO A 192 -10.07 8.10 -11.51
C PRO A 192 -8.97 7.21 -10.93
N LEU A 193 -9.15 5.88 -10.96
CA LEU A 193 -8.14 4.88 -10.66
C LEU A 193 -7.93 4.02 -11.90
N PRO A 194 -6.66 3.81 -12.31
CA PRO A 194 -6.35 2.86 -13.36
C PRO A 194 -6.84 1.46 -12.98
N GLU A 195 -7.32 0.70 -13.96
CA GLU A 195 -7.72 -0.70 -13.77
C GLU A 195 -7.12 -1.58 -14.87
N ILE A 196 -6.86 -2.84 -14.53
CA ILE A 196 -6.43 -3.87 -15.47
C ILE A 196 -7.66 -4.69 -15.82
N LEU A 197 -8.08 -4.65 -17.09
CA LEU A 197 -9.09 -5.55 -17.62
C LEU A 197 -8.37 -6.77 -18.18
N LEU A 198 -8.66 -7.97 -17.66
CA LEU A 198 -8.15 -9.25 -18.17
C LEU A 198 -9.23 -9.90 -19.02
N ASN A 199 -8.84 -10.41 -20.18
CA ASN A 199 -9.76 -10.99 -21.14
C ASN A 199 -10.10 -12.44 -20.78
N ALA A 200 -11.32 -12.67 -20.30
CA ALA A 200 -11.81 -14.00 -19.94
C ALA A 200 -12.04 -14.90 -21.17
N ALA A 201 -12.24 -14.32 -22.37
CA ALA A 201 -12.36 -15.06 -23.62
C ALA A 201 -10.99 -15.43 -24.24
N PHE A 202 -9.88 -14.93 -23.69
CA PHE A 202 -8.55 -15.34 -24.12
C PHE A 202 -8.25 -16.73 -23.58
N GLU A 203 -8.26 -17.73 -24.47
CA GLU A 203 -8.14 -19.15 -24.11
C GLU A 203 -6.89 -19.40 -23.25
N GLY A 204 -7.10 -20.06 -22.11
CA GLY A 204 -6.02 -20.47 -21.20
C GLY A 204 -5.47 -19.37 -20.29
N LEU A 205 -5.79 -18.09 -20.50
CA LEU A 205 -5.24 -16.99 -19.67
C LEU A 205 -5.76 -17.03 -18.23
N GLU A 206 -7.07 -17.20 -18.06
CA GLU A 206 -7.70 -17.26 -16.75
C GLU A 206 -7.22 -18.41 -15.87
N PRO A 207 -7.23 -19.69 -16.33
CA PRO A 207 -6.66 -20.78 -15.54
C PRO A 207 -5.14 -20.61 -15.34
N LEU A 208 -4.44 -20.00 -16.31
CA LEU A 208 -3.02 -19.74 -16.17
C LEU A 208 -2.73 -18.72 -15.07
N LEU A 209 -3.54 -17.67 -14.89
CA LEU A 209 -3.28 -16.58 -13.93
C LEU A 209 -3.95 -16.76 -12.56
N ARG A 210 -5.04 -17.51 -12.44
CA ARG A 210 -5.72 -17.76 -11.16
C ARG A 210 -4.91 -18.69 -10.26
N ASP A 211 -4.65 -18.29 -9.02
CA ASP A 211 -3.88 -19.12 -8.08
C ASP A 211 -4.43 -20.55 -7.98
N SER A 212 -3.56 -21.54 -8.19
CA SER A 212 -3.88 -22.95 -8.12
C SER A 212 -2.83 -23.68 -7.29
N LYS A 213 -3.28 -24.54 -6.39
CA LYS A 213 -2.42 -25.32 -5.48
C LYS A 213 -1.78 -26.53 -6.18
N ASP A 214 -2.32 -26.94 -7.33
CA ASP A 214 -1.95 -28.17 -8.01
C ASP A 214 -1.05 -27.95 -9.24
N ARG A 215 -0.48 -26.73 -9.40
CA ARG A 215 0.42 -26.42 -10.52
C ARG A 215 1.69 -27.24 -10.44
N THR A 216 2.04 -27.87 -11.56
CA THR A 216 3.39 -28.36 -11.80
C THR A 216 4.39 -27.20 -11.73
N LYS A 217 5.66 -27.51 -11.51
CA LYS A 217 6.72 -26.49 -11.49
C LYS A 217 6.84 -25.71 -12.81
N ILE A 218 6.52 -26.36 -13.93
CA ILE A 218 6.54 -25.76 -15.27
C ILE A 218 5.36 -24.79 -15.42
N GLU A 219 4.16 -25.19 -15.01
CA GLU A 219 2.99 -24.31 -15.01
C GLU A 219 3.18 -23.13 -14.05
N GLN A 220 3.79 -23.36 -12.89
CA GLN A 220 4.14 -22.28 -11.96
C GLN A 220 5.15 -21.31 -12.58
N ALA A 221 6.17 -21.82 -13.28
CA ALA A 221 7.14 -21.01 -14.01
C ALA A 221 6.48 -20.17 -15.12
N LEU A 222 5.54 -20.75 -15.87
CA LEU A 222 4.77 -20.05 -16.90
C LEU A 222 3.84 -18.99 -16.29
N HIS A 223 3.12 -19.33 -15.22
CA HIS A 223 2.28 -18.40 -14.46
C HIS A 223 3.08 -17.20 -13.97
N ASP A 224 4.20 -17.44 -13.29
CA ASP A 224 5.02 -16.38 -12.71
C ASP A 224 5.63 -15.48 -13.79
N SER A 225 6.08 -16.07 -14.90
CA SER A 225 6.60 -15.34 -16.05
C SER A 225 5.55 -14.45 -16.72
N THR A 226 4.36 -15.00 -17.00
CA THR A 226 3.25 -14.27 -17.62
C THR A 226 2.75 -13.15 -16.73
N ARG A 227 2.55 -13.41 -15.44
CA ARG A 227 2.16 -12.39 -14.45
C ARG A 227 3.17 -11.25 -14.39
N MET A 228 4.45 -11.58 -14.44
CA MET A 228 5.53 -10.58 -14.40
C MET A 228 5.59 -9.74 -15.68
N SER A 229 5.39 -10.37 -16.84
CA SER A 229 5.32 -9.68 -18.13
C SER A 229 4.17 -8.66 -18.16
N ILE A 230 2.97 -9.08 -17.73
CA ILE A 230 1.80 -8.20 -17.60
C ILE A 230 2.11 -7.06 -16.63
N ALA A 231 2.61 -7.37 -15.44
CA ALA A 231 2.94 -6.36 -14.44
C ALA A 231 3.92 -5.32 -14.99
N ARG A 232 5.01 -5.76 -15.64
CA ARG A 232 6.00 -4.84 -16.23
C ARG A 232 5.38 -3.91 -17.26
N SER A 233 4.58 -4.44 -18.18
CA SER A 233 3.90 -3.66 -19.21
C SER A 233 2.94 -2.63 -18.61
N VAL A 234 2.14 -3.05 -17.62
CA VAL A 234 1.22 -2.16 -16.89
C VAL A 234 1.98 -1.03 -16.21
N TRP A 235 3.09 -1.34 -15.51
CA TRP A 235 3.92 -0.34 -14.84
C TRP A 235 4.52 0.68 -15.81
N MET A 236 5.02 0.23 -16.96
CA MET A 236 5.54 1.13 -18.00
C MET A 236 4.43 2.02 -18.57
N THR A 237 3.23 1.47 -18.77
CA THR A 237 2.06 2.21 -19.27
C THR A 237 1.62 3.30 -18.28
N LEU A 238 1.56 2.95 -17.00
CA LEU A 238 1.26 3.88 -15.91
C LEU A 238 2.31 4.99 -15.82
N LEU A 239 3.60 4.64 -15.88
CA LEU A 239 4.67 5.64 -15.87
C LEU A 239 4.55 6.60 -17.04
N GLY A 240 4.41 6.09 -18.27
CA GLY A 240 4.29 6.95 -19.46
C GLY A 240 3.13 7.94 -19.36
N THR A 241 2.01 7.49 -18.81
CA THR A 241 0.82 8.33 -18.59
C THR A 241 0.97 9.26 -17.39
N ALA A 242 1.70 8.86 -16.35
CA ALA A 242 1.99 9.75 -15.23
C ALA A 242 2.95 10.88 -15.63
N MET A 243 3.93 10.57 -16.48
CA MET A 243 4.87 11.54 -17.05
C MET A 243 4.17 12.58 -17.92
N SER A 244 3.14 12.20 -18.68
CA SER A 244 2.35 13.17 -19.46
C SER A 244 1.51 14.12 -18.59
N GLY A 245 1.24 13.74 -17.34
CA GLY A 245 0.54 14.57 -16.36
C GLY A 245 1.41 15.62 -15.66
N ILE A 246 2.73 15.64 -15.88
CA ILE A 246 3.62 16.64 -15.28
C ILE A 246 3.30 18.01 -15.90
N ARG A 247 2.87 18.95 -15.05
CA ARG A 247 2.54 20.32 -15.46
C ARG A 247 3.79 21.17 -15.48
N CYS A 248 3.90 21.98 -16.52
CA CYS A 248 4.98 22.94 -16.74
C CYS A 248 4.35 24.06 -17.57
N ASP A 249 3.73 25.01 -16.87
CA ASP A 249 2.92 26.05 -17.48
C ASP A 249 3.80 27.13 -18.13
N ASP A 250 5.01 27.34 -17.58
CA ASP A 250 6.06 28.18 -18.14
C ASP A 250 7.40 27.40 -18.17
N PRO A 251 8.22 27.52 -19.24
CA PRO A 251 9.59 27.00 -19.27
C PRO A 251 10.48 27.42 -18.09
N ASP A 252 10.22 28.57 -17.49
CA ASP A 252 10.99 29.13 -16.37
C ASP A 252 10.40 28.80 -14.99
N GLU A 253 9.24 28.15 -14.94
CA GLU A 253 8.60 27.69 -13.70
C GLU A 253 8.97 26.24 -13.35
N ASP A 254 9.06 25.98 -12.05
CA ASP A 254 9.30 24.63 -11.56
C ASP A 254 8.13 23.70 -11.93
N PRO A 255 8.39 22.51 -12.48
CA PRO A 255 7.32 21.59 -12.83
C PRO A 255 6.56 21.15 -11.59
N GLU A 256 5.25 21.00 -11.75
CA GLU A 256 4.35 20.57 -10.70
C GLU A 256 3.98 19.09 -10.87
N TRP A 257 3.70 18.44 -9.74
CA TRP A 257 3.16 17.09 -9.76
C TRP A 257 1.82 17.04 -10.52
N PRO A 258 1.48 15.91 -11.14
CA PRO A 258 0.17 15.74 -11.75
C PRO A 258 -0.97 15.95 -10.74
N ASP A 259 -2.07 16.55 -11.20
CA ASP A 259 -3.29 16.74 -10.38
C ASP A 259 -3.96 15.39 -10.04
N SER A 260 -3.74 14.37 -10.86
CA SER A 260 -4.24 13.03 -10.58
C SER A 260 -3.39 12.35 -9.51
N ASP A 261 -4.03 12.00 -8.40
CA ASP A 261 -3.38 11.35 -7.26
C ASP A 261 -2.56 10.11 -7.67
N TRP A 262 -3.10 9.25 -8.54
CA TRP A 262 -2.39 8.03 -8.94
C TRP A 262 -1.16 8.33 -9.79
N GLN A 263 -1.22 9.33 -10.67
CA GLN A 263 -0.08 9.74 -11.49
C GLN A 263 1.04 10.27 -10.59
N ALA A 264 0.71 11.15 -9.64
CA ALA A 264 1.67 11.66 -8.68
C ALA A 264 2.32 10.54 -7.85
N GLU A 265 1.54 9.56 -7.38
CA GLU A 265 2.06 8.41 -6.62
C GLU A 265 2.99 7.51 -7.45
N ILE A 266 2.69 7.26 -8.73
CA ILE A 266 3.57 6.52 -9.63
C ILE A 266 4.94 7.21 -9.73
N LEU A 267 4.94 8.52 -9.97
CA LEU A 267 6.18 9.28 -10.13
C LEU A 267 6.96 9.36 -8.82
N LYS A 268 6.31 9.63 -7.68
CA LYS A 268 6.94 9.66 -6.35
C LYS A 268 7.56 8.32 -5.96
N ARG A 269 7.09 7.22 -6.55
CA ARG A 269 7.67 5.88 -6.31
C ARG A 269 8.85 5.58 -7.22
N ILE A 270 8.76 5.96 -8.50
CA ILE A 270 9.77 5.57 -9.50
C ILE A 270 10.93 6.55 -9.52
N LEU A 271 10.66 7.85 -9.46
CA LEU A 271 11.69 8.87 -9.63
C LEU A 271 12.81 8.79 -8.57
N PRO A 272 12.53 8.59 -7.26
CA PRO A 272 13.60 8.46 -6.27
C PRO A 272 14.51 7.25 -6.48
N GLU A 273 14.00 6.20 -7.11
CA GLU A 273 14.80 5.01 -7.44
C GLU A 273 15.65 5.20 -8.71
N ILE A 274 15.29 6.15 -9.58
CA ILE A 274 16.08 6.49 -10.77
C ILE A 274 17.36 7.24 -10.39
N ASP A 275 17.28 8.19 -9.46
CA ASP A 275 18.46 8.87 -8.90
C ASP A 275 18.22 9.20 -7.41
N PRO A 276 18.63 8.31 -6.49
CA PRO A 276 18.41 8.47 -5.05
C PRO A 276 19.13 9.66 -4.41
N THR A 277 20.03 10.31 -5.15
CA THR A 277 20.84 11.43 -4.61
C THR A 277 20.15 12.78 -4.76
N ARG A 278 19.07 12.85 -5.55
CA ARG A 278 18.34 14.08 -5.86
C ARG A 278 17.07 14.22 -5.02
N SER A 279 16.67 15.45 -4.79
CA SER A 279 15.37 15.76 -4.20
C SER A 279 14.23 15.55 -5.20
N ASP A 280 13.02 15.37 -4.67
CA ASP A 280 11.77 15.27 -5.44
C ASP A 280 11.62 16.35 -6.52
N SER A 281 11.90 17.61 -6.19
CA SER A 281 11.81 18.74 -7.13
C SER A 281 12.85 18.64 -8.25
N GLU A 282 14.09 18.25 -7.93
CA GLU A 282 15.16 18.06 -8.92
C GLU A 282 14.87 16.88 -9.85
N LEU A 283 14.30 15.80 -9.30
CA LEU A 283 13.85 14.64 -10.06
C LEU A 283 12.70 14.97 -10.99
N LEU A 284 11.74 15.79 -10.54
CA LEU A 284 10.61 16.22 -11.35
C LEU A 284 11.06 17.12 -12.52
N ARG A 285 12.02 18.02 -12.28
CA ARG A 285 12.70 18.79 -13.37
C ARG A 285 13.43 17.89 -14.34
N LEU A 286 14.18 16.92 -13.84
CA LEU A 286 14.89 15.96 -14.68
C LEU A 286 13.90 15.16 -15.54
N ALA A 287 12.83 14.67 -14.93
CA ALA A 287 11.75 13.95 -15.60
C ALA A 287 11.08 14.81 -16.68
N ALA A 288 10.70 16.05 -16.37
CA ALA A 288 10.06 16.97 -17.31
C ALA A 288 10.96 17.31 -18.52
N SER A 289 12.27 17.45 -18.28
CA SER A 289 13.25 17.82 -19.32
C SER A 289 13.72 16.62 -20.16
N GLU A 290 14.15 15.52 -19.53
CA GLU A 290 14.68 14.34 -20.24
C GLU A 290 13.58 13.60 -21.00
N TRP A 291 12.37 13.46 -20.44
CA TRP A 291 11.29 12.68 -21.07
C TRP A 291 10.84 13.22 -22.43
N ARG A 292 10.83 14.54 -22.59
CA ARG A 292 10.26 15.20 -23.77
C ARG A 292 11.21 15.24 -24.96
N GLN A 293 12.51 14.98 -24.77
CA GLN A 293 13.54 15.21 -25.79
C GLN A 293 14.43 13.98 -26.00
N TYR A 294 14.71 13.66 -27.25
CA TYR A 294 15.76 12.69 -27.59
C TYR A 294 17.15 13.37 -27.48
N PRO A 295 18.18 12.72 -26.91
CA PRO A 295 18.24 11.32 -26.44
C PRO A 295 17.88 11.11 -24.96
N GLY A 296 17.49 12.16 -24.24
CA GLY A 296 17.11 12.10 -22.82
C GLY A 296 16.02 11.06 -22.54
N SER A 297 15.00 11.02 -23.39
CA SER A 297 13.84 10.13 -23.22
C SER A 297 14.23 8.65 -23.27
N ALA A 298 15.15 8.29 -24.18
CA ALA A 298 15.68 6.93 -24.28
C ALA A 298 16.45 6.53 -23.02
N THR A 299 17.29 7.43 -22.52
CA THR A 299 18.09 7.17 -21.32
C THR A 299 17.21 7.05 -20.07
N PHE A 300 16.23 7.94 -19.92
CA PHE A 300 15.25 7.91 -18.84
C PHE A 300 14.45 6.61 -18.87
N LEU A 301 13.90 6.23 -20.04
CA LEU A 301 13.13 5.00 -20.22
C LEU A 301 13.95 3.76 -19.87
N SER A 302 15.23 3.70 -20.26
CA SER A 302 16.10 2.58 -19.88
C SER A 302 16.31 2.47 -18.36
N ARG A 303 16.52 3.60 -17.66
CA ARG A 303 16.65 3.59 -16.19
C ARG A 303 15.34 3.18 -15.53
N ALA A 304 14.21 3.74 -16.00
CA ALA A 304 12.89 3.43 -15.49
C ALA A 304 12.53 1.95 -15.68
N GLU A 305 12.88 1.36 -16.83
CA GLU A 305 12.63 -0.06 -17.12
C GLU A 305 13.37 -1.00 -16.14
N ALA A 306 14.61 -0.64 -15.77
CA ALA A 306 15.39 -1.35 -14.77
C ALA A 306 14.79 -1.18 -13.36
N VAL A 307 14.49 0.05 -12.96
CA VAL A 307 13.85 0.39 -11.67
C VAL A 307 12.53 -0.33 -11.50
N ILE A 308 11.65 -0.29 -12.51
CA ILE A 308 10.38 -1.01 -12.48
C ILE A 308 10.61 -2.52 -12.35
N GLY A 309 11.60 -3.06 -13.06
CA GLY A 309 11.98 -4.47 -12.97
C GLY A 309 12.34 -4.89 -11.54
N ASP A 310 13.08 -4.05 -10.81
CA ASP A 310 13.43 -4.31 -9.42
C ASP A 310 12.24 -4.09 -8.47
N LEU A 311 11.44 -3.05 -8.71
CA LEU A 311 10.23 -2.71 -7.96
C LEU A 311 9.22 -3.86 -7.90
N ILE A 312 9.03 -4.55 -9.03
CA ILE A 312 8.13 -5.71 -9.14
C ILE A 312 8.84 -7.04 -8.90
N GLN A 313 10.13 -7.02 -8.54
CA GLN A 313 10.98 -8.19 -8.37
C GLN A 313 11.04 -9.10 -9.61
N ALA A 314 10.90 -8.53 -10.82
CA ALA A 314 10.92 -9.26 -12.08
C ALA A 314 12.22 -10.04 -12.25
N ASN A 315 13.35 -9.40 -11.97
CA ASN A 315 14.68 -10.01 -12.10
C ASN A 315 14.85 -11.22 -11.17
N LYS A 316 14.36 -11.11 -9.93
CA LYS A 316 14.38 -12.19 -8.94
C LYS A 316 13.46 -13.35 -9.35
N SER A 317 12.26 -13.03 -9.84
CA SER A 317 11.30 -14.02 -10.33
C SER A 317 11.85 -14.78 -11.54
N LEU A 318 12.36 -14.07 -12.55
CA LEU A 318 12.98 -14.66 -13.73
C LEU A 318 14.12 -15.61 -13.37
N ARG A 319 15.01 -15.21 -12.45
CA ARG A 319 16.10 -16.08 -11.98
C ARG A 319 15.57 -17.36 -11.34
N LYS A 320 14.52 -17.28 -10.52
CA LYS A 320 13.87 -18.44 -9.89
C LYS A 320 13.24 -19.35 -10.95
N THR A 321 12.57 -18.76 -11.94
CA THR A 321 11.94 -19.47 -13.06
C THR A 321 12.99 -20.23 -13.88
N ILE A 322 14.09 -19.58 -14.29
CA ILE A 322 15.19 -20.24 -15.03
C ILE A 322 15.78 -21.39 -14.21
N GLN A 323 16.08 -21.16 -12.92
CA GLN A 323 16.59 -22.22 -12.05
C GLN A 323 15.63 -23.41 -11.93
N THR A 324 14.33 -23.14 -11.94
CA THR A 324 13.30 -24.18 -11.90
C THR A 324 13.29 -24.97 -13.20
N LEU A 325 13.30 -24.30 -14.34
CA LEU A 325 13.31 -24.94 -15.66
C LEU A 325 14.58 -25.77 -15.89
N ASN A 326 15.76 -25.29 -15.45
CA ASN A 326 17.01 -26.05 -15.54
C ASN A 326 16.96 -27.32 -14.69
N ARG A 327 16.36 -27.26 -13.49
CA ARG A 327 16.20 -28.44 -12.61
C ARG A 327 15.25 -29.48 -13.21
N GLU A 328 14.27 -29.05 -14.00
CA GLU A 328 13.34 -29.93 -14.70
C GLU A 328 13.88 -30.38 -16.08
N GLY A 329 15.11 -29.99 -16.46
CA GLY A 329 15.76 -30.42 -17.70
C GLY A 329 15.21 -29.79 -18.98
N ILE A 330 14.53 -28.65 -18.87
CA ILE A 330 13.85 -27.98 -20.00
C ILE A 330 14.77 -26.97 -20.69
N VAL A 331 15.61 -26.30 -19.92
CA VAL A 331 16.57 -25.31 -20.41
C VAL A 331 17.98 -25.77 -20.00
N ALA A 332 18.89 -25.78 -20.97
CA ALA A 332 20.27 -26.29 -20.83
C ALA A 332 21.16 -25.36 -20.00
#